data_AF-A0A1J3D8B6-F1
#
_entry.id   AF-A0A1J3D8B6-F1
#
_cell.length_a   1.000
_cell.length_b   1.000
_cell.length_c   1.000
_cell.angle_alpha   90.00
_cell.angle_beta   90.00
_cell.angle_gamma   90.00
#
_symmetry.space_group_name_H-M   'P 1'
#
loop_
_entity.id
_entity.type
_entity.pdbx_description
1 polymer ?
#
loop_
_entity_poly.entity_id
_entity_poly.type
_entity_poly.pdbx_seq_one_letter_code
_entity_poly.pdbx_strand_id
1 'polypeptide(L)'
;LNMASTLRAPSMAQATRSAVARPARSVRVVCQAQKQEINVKQVVGAAALATAMSLGCVDAAKADISGLTPCSKSKAFAKLEKKELKKLAQRKKQYEAGSAPALALDATAERTKA
;
A
#
# COMPACT_ATOMS: atom_id res chain seq x y z
N LEU A 1 31.05 30.95 -48.62
CA LEU A 1 29.98 31.63 -47.86
C LEU A 1 29.53 30.66 -46.77
N ASN A 2 30.12 30.70 -45.58
CA ASN A 2 29.61 31.43 -44.41
C ASN A 2 28.11 31.26 -44.18
N MET A 3 27.74 30.51 -43.13
CA MET A 3 26.91 30.99 -42.01
C MET A 3 26.80 29.88 -40.96
N ALA A 4 27.64 29.98 -39.93
CA ALA A 4 27.51 29.23 -38.70
C ALA A 4 26.32 29.80 -37.90
N SER A 5 25.41 28.94 -37.46
CA SER A 5 24.39 29.29 -36.45
C SER A 5 24.62 28.42 -35.22
N THR A 6 25.31 29.02 -34.25
CA THR A 6 25.53 28.50 -32.90
C THR A 6 24.28 28.76 -32.07
N LEU A 7 23.48 27.73 -31.82
CA LEU A 7 22.42 27.81 -30.82
C LEU A 7 22.99 27.48 -29.43
N ARG A 8 22.92 28.52 -28.60
CA ARG A 8 23.41 28.66 -27.23
C ARG A 8 22.59 27.79 -26.28
N ALA A 9 23.22 26.81 -25.63
CA ALA A 9 22.61 26.04 -24.56
C ALA A 9 22.55 26.87 -23.26
N PRO A 10 21.45 26.79 -22.47
CA PRO A 10 21.43 27.37 -21.14
C PRO A 10 22.30 26.53 -20.19
N SER A 11 23.30 27.21 -19.60
CA SER A 11 24.11 26.73 -18.49
C SER A 11 23.20 26.39 -17.30
N MET A 12 23.06 25.10 -16.99
CA MET A 12 22.53 24.66 -15.71
C MET A 12 23.62 24.86 -14.65
N ALA A 13 23.51 25.94 -13.89
CA ALA A 13 24.22 26.10 -12.63
C ALA A 13 23.75 24.97 -11.68
N GLN A 14 24.58 23.94 -11.51
CA GLN A 14 24.36 22.91 -10.50
C GLN A 14 24.68 23.48 -9.13
N ALA A 15 23.63 23.68 -8.32
CA ALA A 15 23.77 23.89 -6.89
C ALA A 15 24.31 22.61 -6.26
N THR A 16 25.52 22.69 -5.69
CA THR A 16 26.13 21.63 -4.89
C THR A 16 25.37 21.49 -3.57
N ARG A 17 24.39 20.59 -3.55
CA ARG A 17 23.79 20.11 -2.30
C ARG A 17 24.76 19.15 -1.64
N SER A 18 25.35 19.57 -0.52
CA SER A 18 26.16 18.72 0.36
C SER A 18 25.38 17.46 0.73
N ALA A 19 25.85 16.30 0.27
CA ALA A 19 25.31 15.02 0.62
C ALA A 19 25.74 14.67 2.05
N VAL A 20 24.83 14.78 3.02
CA VAL A 20 24.97 14.09 4.30
C VAL A 20 24.75 12.60 4.03
N ALA A 21 25.83 11.83 4.05
CA ALA A 21 25.79 10.38 3.94
C ALA A 21 25.08 9.79 5.17
N ARG A 22 23.84 9.33 5.01
CA ARG A 22 23.19 8.45 5.99
C ARG A 22 23.63 7.01 5.74
N PRO A 23 24.11 6.26 6.76
CA PRO A 23 24.42 4.85 6.59
C PRO A 23 23.13 4.09 6.23
N ALA A 24 23.14 3.44 5.07
CA ALA A 24 22.05 2.57 4.65
C ALA A 24 22.06 1.30 5.53
N ARG A 25 21.20 1.26 6.54
CA ARG A 25 20.98 0.05 7.34
C ARG A 25 20.02 -0.86 6.58
N SER A 26 20.54 -1.88 5.92
CA SER A 26 19.73 -2.90 5.25
C SER A 26 19.09 -3.81 6.31
N VAL A 27 17.83 -3.56 6.64
CA VAL A 27 17.05 -4.47 7.47
C VAL A 27 16.50 -5.56 6.54
N ARG A 28 17.04 -6.78 6.67
CA ARG A 28 16.51 -7.95 5.98
C ARG A 28 15.29 -8.43 6.77
N VAL A 29 14.09 -8.08 6.31
CA VAL A 29 12.84 -8.63 6.86
C VAL A 29 12.66 -10.02 6.27
N VAL A 30 12.76 -11.05 7.11
CA VAL A 30 12.40 -12.42 6.74
C VAL A 30 10.96 -12.64 7.18
N CYS A 31 10.02 -12.66 6.24
CA CYS A 31 8.68 -13.20 6.49
C CYS A 31 8.80 -14.71 6.59
N GLN A 32 8.87 -15.24 7.81
CA GLN A 32 8.63 -16.66 8.05
C GLN A 32 7.15 -16.86 8.39
N ALA A 33 6.42 -17.54 7.52
CA ALA A 33 5.15 -18.15 7.86
C ALA A 33 5.44 -19.44 8.63
N GLN A 34 5.48 -19.35 9.96
CA GLN A 34 5.68 -20.50 10.84
C GLN A 34 4.36 -21.29 10.90
N LYS A 35 4.22 -22.27 10.01
CA LYS A 35 3.18 -23.31 10.14
C LYS A 35 3.71 -24.36 11.11
N GLN A 36 3.45 -24.17 12.40
CA GLN A 36 3.81 -25.11 13.45
C GLN A 36 2.65 -26.10 13.65
N GLU A 37 2.78 -27.30 13.07
CA GLU A 37 1.88 -28.42 13.36
C GLU A 37 2.29 -29.00 14.72
N ILE A 38 1.53 -28.69 15.76
CA ILE A 38 1.76 -29.25 17.10
C ILE A 38 1.31 -30.71 17.09
N ASN A 39 2.28 -31.62 17.19
CA ASN A 39 2.00 -33.04 17.44
C ASN A 39 1.63 -33.22 18.92
N VAL A 40 0.32 -33.34 19.17
CA VAL A 40 -0.34 -33.46 20.47
C VAL A 40 0.24 -34.60 21.33
N LYS A 41 0.95 -35.58 20.75
CA LYS A 41 1.50 -36.73 21.49
C LYS A 41 2.67 -36.39 22.42
N GLN A 42 3.26 -35.19 22.37
CA GLN A 42 4.43 -34.82 23.20
C GLN A 42 4.18 -33.63 24.14
N VAL A 43 3.01 -33.00 24.14
CA VAL A 43 2.73 -31.76 24.91
C VAL A 43 1.96 -32.02 26.22
N VAL A 44 1.58 -33.26 26.51
CA VAL A 44 0.75 -33.58 27.69
C VAL A 44 1.53 -33.57 29.02
N GLY A 45 2.86 -33.68 28.99
CA GLY A 45 3.69 -33.75 30.21
C GLY A 45 4.02 -32.42 30.89
N ALA A 46 3.91 -31.29 30.18
CA ALA A 46 4.31 -29.97 30.71
C ALA A 46 3.20 -28.89 30.61
N ALA A 47 2.05 -29.20 30.01
CA ALA A 47 0.99 -28.23 29.72
C ALA A 47 -0.04 -28.03 30.85
N ALA A 48 0.08 -28.73 31.99
CA ALA A 48 -0.89 -28.62 33.08
C ALA A 48 -0.90 -27.23 33.76
N LEU A 49 0.23 -26.51 33.79
CA LEU A 49 0.31 -25.16 34.38
C LEU A 49 -0.09 -24.04 33.40
N ALA A 50 -0.16 -24.31 32.09
CA ALA A 50 -0.45 -23.30 31.07
C ALA A 50 -1.94 -23.14 30.77
N THR A 51 -2.80 -24.03 31.27
CA THR A 51 -4.25 -24.02 30.99
C THR A 51 -5.07 -23.10 31.91
N ALA A 52 -4.45 -22.49 32.92
CA ALA A 52 -5.14 -21.57 33.84
C ALA A 52 -5.35 -20.14 33.28
N MET A 53 -4.83 -19.81 32.11
CA MET A 53 -4.76 -18.42 31.62
C MET A 53 -5.60 -18.10 30.37
N SER A 54 -6.54 -18.96 29.97
CA SER A 54 -7.29 -18.78 28.70
C SER A 54 -8.82 -18.64 28.82
N LEU A 55 -9.39 -18.45 30.02
CA LEU A 55 -10.85 -18.29 30.21
C LEU A 55 -11.32 -16.85 30.49
N GLY A 56 -10.64 -15.87 29.90
CA GLY A 56 -11.17 -14.51 29.77
C GLY A 56 -11.57 -14.25 28.32
N CYS A 57 -12.79 -14.63 27.92
CA CYS A 57 -13.36 -14.18 26.66
C CYS A 57 -13.70 -12.70 26.76
N VAL A 58 -12.67 -11.85 26.62
CA VAL A 58 -12.85 -10.42 26.36
C VAL A 58 -13.50 -10.32 24.99
N ASP A 59 -14.79 -9.97 24.96
CA ASP A 59 -15.46 -9.54 23.74
C ASP A 59 -14.55 -8.51 23.06
N ALA A 60 -14.23 -8.72 21.79
CA ALA A 60 -13.27 -7.91 21.07
C ALA A 60 -13.82 -6.49 20.98
N ALA A 61 -13.46 -5.65 21.96
CA ALA A 61 -13.92 -4.28 22.07
C ALA A 61 -13.71 -3.59 20.72
N LYS A 62 -14.81 -3.35 20.02
CA LYS A 62 -14.88 -2.58 18.76
C LYS A 62 -14.71 -1.09 19.08
N ALA A 63 -13.72 -0.75 19.89
CA ALA A 63 -13.28 0.62 20.05
C ALA A 63 -12.27 0.92 18.94
N ASP A 64 -12.22 2.17 18.47
CA ASP A 64 -11.19 2.65 17.54
C ASP A 64 -9.80 2.45 18.16
N ILE A 65 -9.22 1.26 18.01
CA ILE A 65 -7.84 0.96 18.40
C ILE A 65 -6.97 1.92 17.60
N SER A 66 -6.38 2.91 18.25
CA SER A 66 -5.59 4.01 17.65
C SER A 66 -6.35 5.12 16.89
N GLY A 67 -7.66 5.29 17.09
CA GLY A 67 -8.42 6.39 16.44
C GLY A 67 -8.62 6.22 14.93
N LEU A 68 -8.32 5.03 14.40
CA LEU A 68 -8.53 4.67 13.00
C LEU A 68 -10.00 4.29 12.78
N THR A 69 -10.79 5.26 12.35
CA THR A 69 -12.20 5.01 11.97
C THR A 69 -12.28 3.97 10.86
N PRO A 70 -13.21 2.99 10.95
CA PRO A 70 -13.38 1.99 9.90
C PRO A 70 -13.67 2.65 8.54
N CYS A 71 -13.06 2.12 7.48
CA CYS A 71 -13.13 2.70 6.13
C CYS A 71 -14.57 2.97 5.65
N SER A 72 -15.50 2.09 6.00
CA SER A 72 -16.92 2.22 5.65
C SER A 72 -17.62 3.45 6.25
N LYS A 73 -17.13 3.98 7.38
CA LYS A 73 -17.71 5.14 8.08
C LYS A 73 -16.89 6.43 7.88
N SER A 74 -15.72 6.34 7.23
CA SER A 74 -14.84 7.48 7.01
C SER A 74 -15.27 8.32 5.82
N LYS A 75 -15.66 9.58 6.07
CA LYS A 75 -15.94 10.57 5.01
C LYS A 75 -14.72 10.85 4.13
N ALA A 76 -13.50 10.68 4.65
CA ALA A 76 -12.28 10.88 3.89
C ALA A 76 -12.10 9.79 2.83
N PHE A 77 -12.38 8.53 3.18
CA PHE A 77 -12.25 7.39 2.26
C PHE A 77 -13.22 7.50 1.07
N ALA A 78 -14.50 7.79 1.33
CA ALA A 78 -15.49 8.00 0.27
C ALA A 78 -15.14 9.17 -0.69
N LYS A 79 -14.41 10.19 -0.20
CA LYS A 79 -13.91 11.28 -1.05
C LYS A 79 -12.76 10.81 -1.95
N LEU A 80 -11.84 10.02 -1.41
CA LEU A 80 -10.72 9.45 -2.17
C LEU A 80 -11.22 8.48 -3.24
N GLU A 81 -12.13 7.58 -2.89
CA GLU A 81 -12.76 6.63 -3.81
C GLU A 81 -13.41 7.37 -5.00
N LYS A 82 -14.25 8.38 -4.72
CA LYS A 82 -14.86 9.21 -5.77
C LYS A 82 -13.84 9.98 -6.61
N LYS A 83 -12.72 10.41 -6.02
CA LYS A 83 -11.64 11.11 -6.73
C LYS A 83 -10.92 10.18 -7.69
N GLU A 84 -10.60 8.97 -7.27
CA GLU A 84 -9.94 7.97 -8.12
C GLU A 84 -10.86 7.49 -9.24
N LEU A 85 -12.15 7.25 -8.94
CA LEU A 85 -13.14 6.92 -9.97
C LEU A 85 -13.34 8.06 -10.99
N LYS A 86 -13.31 9.33 -10.57
CA LYS A 86 -13.37 10.48 -11.50
C LYS A 86 -12.14 10.54 -12.41
N LYS A 87 -10.94 10.28 -11.89
CA LYS A 87 -9.72 10.22 -12.71
C LYS A 87 -9.77 9.07 -13.72
N LEU A 88 -10.26 7.89 -13.31
CA LEU A 88 -10.48 6.76 -14.21
C LEU A 88 -11.49 7.11 -15.31
N ALA A 89 -12.61 7.73 -14.96
CA ALA A 89 -13.61 8.17 -15.93
C ALA A 89 -13.09 9.25 -16.90
N GLN A 90 -12.28 10.19 -16.42
CA GLN A 90 -11.66 11.20 -17.27
C GLN A 90 -10.69 10.58 -18.28
N ARG A 91 -9.90 9.59 -17.85
CA ARG A 91 -9.02 8.82 -18.76
C ARG A 91 -9.84 8.00 -19.75
N LYS A 92 -10.94 7.37 -19.31
CA LYS A 92 -11.81 6.56 -20.17
C LYS A 92 -12.37 7.35 -21.35
N LYS A 93 -12.69 8.64 -21.18
CA LYS A 93 -13.19 9.52 -22.27
C LYS A 93 -12.18 9.74 -23.41
N GLN A 94 -10.89 9.50 -23.18
CA GLN A 94 -9.86 9.65 -24.20
C GLN A 94 -9.77 8.43 -25.12
N TYR A 95 -10.48 7.35 -24.79
CA TYR A 95 -10.44 6.08 -25.51
C TYR A 95 -11.82 5.75 -26.07
N GLU A 96 -11.84 5.17 -27.28
CA GLU A 96 -13.04 4.65 -27.92
C GLU A 96 -13.65 3.49 -27.11
N ALA A 97 -14.98 3.39 -27.16
CA ALA A 97 -15.72 2.36 -26.45
C ALA A 97 -15.43 0.99 -27.09
N GLY A 98 -14.93 0.04 -26.29
CA GLY A 98 -14.53 -1.28 -26.77
C GLY A 98 -13.05 -1.40 -27.17
N SER A 99 -12.26 -0.33 -27.04
CA SER A 99 -10.81 -0.45 -27.14
C SER A 99 -10.22 -1.19 -25.92
N ALA A 100 -9.15 -1.95 -26.13
CA ALA A 100 -8.42 -2.64 -25.06
C ALA A 100 -8.10 -1.75 -23.82
N PRO A 101 -7.68 -0.47 -23.96
CA PRO A 101 -7.47 0.38 -22.80
C PRO A 101 -8.78 0.76 -22.07
N ALA A 102 -9.90 0.91 -22.77
CA ALA A 102 -11.19 1.23 -22.12
C ALA A 102 -11.67 0.07 -21.22
N LEU A 103 -11.54 -1.18 -21.69
CA LEU A 103 -11.89 -2.37 -20.91
C LEU A 103 -10.98 -2.56 -19.69
N ALA A 104 -9.68 -2.29 -19.83
CA ALA A 104 -8.75 -2.34 -18.71
C ALA A 104 -9.07 -1.27 -17.64
N LEU A 105 -9.46 -0.06 -18.06
CA LEU A 105 -9.88 1.00 -17.15
C LEU A 105 -11.19 0.67 -16.43
N ASP A 106 -12.12 -0.02 -17.09
CA ASP A 106 -13.35 -0.52 -16.46
C ASP A 106 -13.06 -1.60 -15.43
N ALA A 107 -12.24 -2.61 -15.76
CA ALA A 107 -11.79 -3.61 -14.80
C ALA A 107 -11.07 -2.97 -13.59
N THR A 108 -10.27 -1.92 -13.83
CA THR A 108 -9.61 -1.15 -12.76
C THR A 108 -10.63 -0.40 -11.90
N ALA A 109 -11.66 0.19 -12.51
CA ALA A 109 -12.72 0.86 -11.77
C ALA A 109 -13.55 -0.11 -10.92
N GLU A 110 -13.76 -1.34 -11.38
CA GLU A 110 -14.41 -2.41 -10.61
C GLU A 110 -13.54 -2.84 -9.43
N ARG A 111 -12.23 -3.05 -9.66
CA ARG A 111 -11.26 -3.36 -8.58
C ARG A 111 -11.13 -2.27 -7.53
N THR A 112 -11.42 -1.01 -7.89
CA THR A 112 -11.36 0.13 -6.96
C THR A 112 -12.62 0.22 -6.08
N LYS A 113 -13.74 -0.38 -6.51
CA LYS A 113 -15.00 -0.41 -5.74
C LYS A 113 -15.14 -1.66 -4.86
N ALA A 114 -14.41 -2.72 -5.18
CA ALA A 114 -14.37 -3.99 -4.43
C ALA A 114 -13.63 -3.81 -3.10
#